data_AF-A0A6A6A7W8-F1
#
_entry.id   AF-A0A6A6A7W8-F1
#
_cell.length_a   1.000
_cell.length_b   1.000
_cell.length_c   1.000
_cell.angle_alpha   90.00
_cell.angle_beta   90.00
_cell.angle_gamma   90.00
#
_symmetry.space_group_name_H-M   'P 1'
#
loop_
_entity.id
_entity.type
_entity.pdbx_description
1 polymer ?
#
loop_
_entity_poly.entity_id
_entity_poly.type
_entity_poly.pdbx_seq_one_letter_code
_entity_poly.pdbx_strand_id
1 'polypeptide(L)'
;MPKLRLTLHSGGLEILFSNQKKYALSLPSQDESGAPANVAFLVRYLCDKVMKDPRKDLFVLDGTVRPGILVLINDADWELEGEDKYEVQKRDHIMFVSTLHGG
;
A
#
# COMPACT_ATOMS: atom_id res chain seq x y z
N MET A 1 -4.24 2.07 -16.93
CA MET A 1 -3.26 1.57 -15.94
C MET A 1 -2.39 2.72 -15.45
N PRO A 2 -2.73 3.37 -14.34
CA PRO A 2 -1.83 4.31 -13.68
C PRO A 2 -0.51 3.62 -13.31
N LYS A 3 0.60 4.32 -13.58
CA LYS A 3 1.92 3.94 -13.05
C LYS A 3 2.11 4.65 -11.72
N LEU A 4 2.36 3.86 -10.68
CA LEU A 4 2.48 4.29 -9.30
C LEU A 4 3.91 4.06 -8.83
N ARG A 5 4.37 4.96 -7.96
CA ARG A 5 5.58 4.74 -7.17
C ARG A 5 5.15 4.29 -5.79
N LEU A 6 5.53 3.08 -5.43
CA LEU A 6 5.38 2.58 -4.07
C LEU A 6 6.72 2.69 -3.35
N THR A 7 6.70 3.21 -2.13
CA THR A 7 7.86 3.08 -1.24
C THR A 7 7.45 2.47 0.10
N LEU A 8 8.24 1.51 0.57
CA LEU A 8 8.10 0.86 1.87
C LEU A 8 9.25 1.31 2.75
N HIS A 9 8.94 1.90 3.90
CA HIS A 9 9.91 2.37 4.88
C HIS A 9 9.75 1.67 6.23
N SER A 10 10.90 1.27 6.78
CA SER A 10 11.12 0.92 8.19
C SER A 10 10.47 -0.37 8.72
N GLY A 11 10.91 -0.79 9.91
CA GLY A 11 10.26 -1.80 10.77
C GLY A 11 10.25 -3.24 10.26
N GLY A 12 10.99 -3.57 9.19
CA GLY A 12 10.98 -4.91 8.60
C GLY A 12 9.82 -5.16 7.64
N LEU A 13 9.06 -4.13 7.27
CA LEU A 13 7.97 -4.27 6.32
C LEU A 13 8.47 -4.70 4.93
N GLU A 14 9.69 -4.29 4.56
CA GLU A 14 10.33 -4.72 3.31
C GLU A 14 10.54 -6.25 3.22
N ILE A 15 10.61 -6.96 4.34
CA ILE A 15 10.79 -8.42 4.37
C ILE A 15 9.61 -9.12 3.67
N LEU A 16 8.40 -8.60 3.85
CA LEU A 16 7.18 -9.15 3.22
C LEU A 16 7.25 -9.05 1.68
N PHE A 17 8.07 -8.12 1.19
CA PHE A 17 8.26 -7.82 -0.22
C PHE A 17 9.71 -8.10 -0.65
N SER A 18 10.30 -9.21 -0.22
CA SER A 18 11.63 -9.66 -0.69
C SER A 18 12.75 -8.63 -0.48
N ASN A 19 12.70 -7.86 0.60
CA ASN A 19 13.64 -6.79 0.97
C ASN A 19 13.75 -5.63 -0.03
N GLN A 20 12.82 -5.50 -0.97
CA GLN A 20 12.79 -4.37 -1.89
C GLN A 20 11.90 -3.25 -1.33
N LYS A 21 12.46 -2.04 -1.30
CA LYS A 21 11.83 -0.85 -0.67
C LYS A 21 11.08 0.03 -1.66
N LYS A 22 11.43 0.01 -2.94
CA LYS A 22 10.86 0.88 -3.97
C LYS A 22 10.30 0.03 -5.09
N TYR A 23 9.07 0.31 -5.51
CA TYR A 23 8.43 -0.36 -6.65
C TYR A 23 7.84 0.66 -7.61
N ALA A 24 7.99 0.37 -8.90
CA ALA A 24 7.20 1.00 -9.93
C ALA A 24 6.08 0.02 -10.31
N LEU A 25 4.88 0.26 -9.82
CA LEU A 25 3.72 -0.62 -10.04
C LEU A 25 2.83 -0.06 -11.14
N SER A 26 2.27 -0.93 -11.96
CA SER A 26 1.18 -0.57 -12.86
C SER A 26 -0.10 -1.17 -12.27
N LEU A 27 -0.93 -0.31 -11.68
CA LEU A 27 -2.20 -0.73 -11.11
C LEU A 27 -3.26 -0.71 -12.22
N PRO A 28 -4.20 -1.69 -12.24
CA PRO A 28 -5.42 -1.57 -13.03
C PRO A 28 -6.13 -0.24 -12.73
N SER A 29 -6.77 0.36 -13.74
CA SER A 29 -7.53 1.61 -13.55
C SER A 29 -8.86 1.38 -12.82
N GLN A 30 -9.32 0.14 -12.77
CA GLN A 30 -10.56 -0.28 -12.14
C GLN A 30 -10.32 -1.56 -11.34
N ASP A 31 -11.13 -1.75 -10.30
CA ASP A 31 -11.17 -2.99 -9.54
C ASP A 31 -12.02 -4.08 -10.23
N GLU A 32 -12.20 -5.21 -9.55
CA GLU A 32 -12.97 -6.37 -10.04
C GLU A 32 -14.47 -6.04 -10.28
N SER A 33 -14.98 -4.99 -9.64
CA SER A 33 -16.36 -4.53 -9.76
C SER A 33 -16.55 -3.43 -10.83
N GLY A 34 -15.46 -2.97 -11.45
CA GLY A 34 -15.47 -1.87 -12.41
C GLY A 34 -15.40 -0.47 -11.77
N ALA A 35 -15.26 -0.38 -10.45
CA ALA A 35 -15.08 0.88 -9.74
C ALA A 35 -13.64 1.41 -9.91
N PRO A 36 -13.40 2.72 -9.81
CA PRO A 36 -12.05 3.29 -9.86
C PRO A 36 -11.13 2.67 -8.81
N ALA A 37 -9.87 2.43 -9.19
CA ALA A 37 -8.88 1.84 -8.29
C ALA A 37 -8.55 2.78 -7.13
N ASN A 38 -8.90 2.38 -5.91
CA ASN A 38 -8.62 3.12 -4.68
C ASN A 38 -7.49 2.51 -3.85
N VAL A 39 -7.13 3.16 -2.74
CA VAL A 39 -6.09 2.67 -1.82
C VAL A 39 -6.45 1.29 -1.24
N ALA A 40 -7.72 1.03 -0.92
CA ALA A 40 -8.16 -0.30 -0.48
C ALA A 40 -7.89 -1.39 -1.52
N PHE A 41 -8.12 -1.09 -2.80
CA PHE A 41 -7.77 -1.99 -3.92
C PHE A 41 -6.26 -2.14 -4.07
N LEU A 42 -5.49 -1.05 -3.93
CA LEU A 42 -4.02 -1.11 -3.96
C LEU A 42 -3.50 -2.06 -2.87
N VAL A 43 -3.97 -1.93 -1.63
CA VAL A 43 -3.53 -2.78 -0.51
C VAL A 43 -3.82 -4.26 -0.79
N ARG A 44 -5.03 -4.59 -1.27
CA ARG A 44 -5.38 -5.95 -1.70
C ARG A 44 -4.46 -6.44 -2.82
N TYR A 45 -4.23 -5.60 -3.84
CA TYR A 45 -3.35 -5.90 -4.96
C TYR A 45 -1.91 -6.18 -4.51
N LEU A 46 -1.39 -5.40 -3.56
CA LEU A 46 -0.06 -5.63 -2.98
C LEU A 46 0.02 -6.99 -2.29
N CYS A 47 -0.95 -7.34 -1.45
CA CYS A 47 -1.01 -8.62 -0.77
C CYS A 47 -1.08 -9.82 -1.73
N ASP A 48 -1.78 -9.68 -2.85
CA ASP A 48 -2.05 -10.82 -3.74
C ASP A 48 -1.05 -10.98 -4.89
N LYS A 49 -0.45 -9.88 -5.36
CA LYS A 49 0.43 -9.90 -6.54
C LYS A 49 1.89 -9.57 -6.23
N VAL A 50 2.14 -8.72 -5.24
CA VAL A 50 3.48 -8.17 -4.99
C VAL A 50 4.15 -8.86 -3.80
N MET A 51 3.42 -9.04 -2.71
CA MET A 51 3.90 -9.71 -1.49
C MET A 51 4.30 -11.16 -1.81
N LYS A 52 5.44 -11.57 -1.27
CA LYS A 52 5.98 -12.94 -1.43
C LYS A 52 5.93 -13.74 -0.14
N ASP A 53 5.77 -13.07 0.99
CA ASP A 53 5.64 -13.69 2.30
C ASP A 53 4.18 -14.07 2.58
N PRO A 54 3.91 -15.26 3.14
CA PRO A 54 2.55 -15.67 3.50
C PRO A 54 1.94 -14.90 4.68
N ARG A 55 2.74 -14.19 5.48
CA ARG A 55 2.30 -13.43 6.67
C ARG A 55 1.64 -12.10 6.32
N LYS A 56 0.53 -12.16 5.58
CA LYS A 56 -0.25 -10.98 5.15
C LYS A 56 -0.77 -10.16 6.33
N ASP A 57 -1.01 -10.81 7.46
CA ASP A 57 -1.45 -10.23 8.74
C ASP A 57 -0.48 -9.18 9.32
N LEU A 58 0.79 -9.21 8.91
CA LEU A 58 1.77 -8.19 9.29
C LEU A 58 1.60 -6.86 8.53
N PHE A 59 0.87 -6.86 7.42
CA PHE A 59 0.59 -5.68 6.60
C PHE A 59 -0.89 -5.28 6.63
N VAL A 60 -1.80 -6.24 6.67
CA VAL A 60 -3.26 -6.06 6.63
C VAL A 60 -3.92 -6.76 7.80
N LEU A 61 -4.80 -6.08 8.52
CA LEU A 61 -5.63 -6.64 9.58
C LEU A 61 -7.08 -6.29 9.31
N ASP A 62 -8.00 -7.24 9.44
CA ASP A 62 -9.44 -7.08 9.22
C ASP A 62 -9.80 -6.42 7.86
N GLY A 63 -8.99 -6.68 6.83
CA GLY A 63 -9.21 -6.18 5.47
C GLY A 63 -8.72 -4.76 5.21
N THR A 64 -8.12 -4.09 6.19
CA THR A 64 -7.49 -2.77 6.04
C THR A 64 -6.00 -2.80 6.43
N VAL A 65 -5.28 -1.72 6.18
CA VAL A 65 -3.89 -1.57 6.58
C VAL A 65 -3.76 -1.77 8.10
N ARG A 66 -2.81 -2.60 8.52
CA ARG A 66 -2.63 -2.93 9.93
C ARG A 66 -2.33 -1.68 10.75
N PRO A 67 -2.97 -1.48 11.92
CA PRO A 67 -2.62 -0.40 12.84
C PRO A 67 -1.12 -0.38 13.18
N GLY A 68 -0.53 0.82 13.20
CA GLY A 68 0.92 1.00 13.33
C GLY A 68 1.68 0.98 11.98
N ILE A 69 0.97 1.00 10.86
CA ILE A 69 1.51 1.35 9.55
C ILE A 69 0.86 2.68 9.12
N LEU A 70 1.69 3.70 8.95
CA LEU A 70 1.26 4.98 8.38
C LEU A 70 1.24 4.88 6.86
N VAL A 71 0.24 5.49 6.23
CA VAL A 71 0.14 5.59 4.77
C VAL A 71 0.22 7.05 4.39
N LEU A 72 1.19 7.39 3.53
CA LEU A 72 1.28 8.71 2.94
C LEU A 72 0.95 8.66 1.45
N ILE A 73 0.21 9.65 0.98
CA ILE A 73 -0.13 9.86 -0.43
C ILE A 73 0.55 11.17 -0.84
N ASN A 74 1.54 11.08 -1.74
CA ASN A 74 2.34 12.23 -2.19
C ASN A 74 2.91 13.05 -1.01
N ASP A 75 3.48 12.33 -0.02
CA ASP A 75 4.04 12.88 1.23
C ASP A 75 3.01 13.55 2.17
N ALA A 76 1.71 13.50 1.87
CA ALA A 76 0.62 13.92 2.74
C ALA A 76 0.03 12.73 3.50
N ASP A 77 -0.47 12.99 4.71
CA ASP A 77 -1.17 11.99 5.52
C ASP A 77 -2.48 11.57 4.84
N TRP A 78 -2.68 10.26 4.63
CA TRP A 78 -3.85 9.73 3.93
C TRP A 78 -5.17 10.06 4.64
N GLU A 79 -5.16 10.35 5.95
CA GLU A 79 -6.36 10.71 6.72
C GLU A 79 -7.01 11.97 6.16
N LEU A 80 -6.20 12.87 5.57
CA LEU A 80 -6.68 14.10 4.94
C LEU A 80 -7.13 13.90 3.49
N GLU A 81 -6.74 12.79 2.88
CA GLU A 81 -6.98 12.47 1.46
C GLU A 81 -8.16 11.49 1.28
N GLY A 82 -8.78 11.04 2.36
CA GLY A 82 -9.91 10.09 2.33
C GLY A 82 -9.50 8.62 2.48
N GLU A 83 -8.30 8.37 3.02
CA GLU A 83 -7.83 7.06 3.48
C GLU A 83 -7.94 5.95 2.42
N ASP A 84 -8.66 4.87 2.75
CA ASP A 84 -8.86 3.69 1.92
C ASP A 84 -9.68 3.98 0.65
N LYS A 85 -10.48 5.05 0.67
CA LYS A 85 -11.35 5.47 -0.44
C LYS A 85 -10.68 6.38 -1.45
N TYR A 86 -9.48 6.89 -1.16
CA TYR A 86 -8.75 7.74 -2.10
C TYR A 86 -8.58 7.03 -3.45
N GLU A 87 -9.08 7.65 -4.53
CA GLU A 87 -8.91 7.14 -5.89
C GLU A 87 -7.49 7.40 -6.37
N VAL A 88 -6.75 6.32 -6.59
CA VAL A 88 -5.33 6.38 -6.91
C VAL A 88 -5.11 6.94 -8.32
N GLN A 89 -4.32 8.01 -8.39
CA GLN A 89 -4.05 8.75 -9.60
C GLN A 89 -2.72 8.35 -10.25
N LYS A 90 -2.59 8.72 -11.52
CA LYS A 90 -1.36 8.47 -12.28
C LYS A 90 -0.22 9.33 -11.70
N ARG A 91 0.92 8.69 -11.44
CA ARG A 91 2.16 9.27 -10.85
C ARG A 91 2.12 9.49 -9.34
N ASP A 92 1.06 9.06 -8.68
CA ASP A 92 1.05 9.08 -7.22
C ASP A 92 2.22 8.30 -6.65
N HIS A 93 2.71 8.85 -5.55
CA HIS A 93 3.67 8.21 -4.69
C HIS A 93 2.96 7.81 -3.40
N ILE A 94 2.71 6.51 -3.25
CA ILE A 94 2.15 5.93 -2.04
C ILE A 94 3.30 5.41 -1.18
N MET A 95 3.35 5.78 0.09
CA MET A 95 4.35 5.31 1.03
C MET A 95 3.70 4.59 2.21
N PHE A 96 4.21 3.41 2.53
CA PHE A 96 3.85 2.70 3.76
C PHE A 96 5.03 2.77 4.74
N VAL A 97 4.79 3.28 5.93
CA VAL A 97 5.80 3.42 6.99
C VAL A 97 5.36 2.61 8.20
N SER A 98 6.09 1.53 8.52
CA SER A 98 5.82 0.80 9.76
C SER A 98 6.41 1.56 10.94
N THR A 99 5.55 2.01 11.86
CA THR A 99 5.95 2.64 13.12
C THR A 99 6.14 1.62 14.24
N LEU A 100 5.74 0.38 14.01
CA LEU A 100 6.06 -0.77 14.87
C LEU A 100 7.53 -1.15 14.68
N HIS A 101 8.42 -0.45 15.38
CA HIS A 101 9.65 -1.07 15.84
C HIS A 101 9.30 -1.79 17.14
N GLY A 102 9.60 -3.09 17.18
CA GLY A 102 9.89 -3.71 18.46
C GLY A 102 10.94 -2.86 19.17
N GLY A 103 10.66 -2.53 20.43
CA GLY A 103 11.71 -2.09 21.35
C GLY A 103 12.80 -3.14 21.50
#